data_AF-A0A183GKP1-F1
#
_entry.id   AF-A0A183GKP1-F1
#
_cell.length_a   1.000
_cell.length_b   1.000
_cell.length_c   1.000
_cell.angle_alpha   90.00
_cell.angle_beta   90.00
_cell.angle_gamma   90.00
#
_symmetry.space_group_name_H-M   'P 1'
#
loop_
_entity.id
_entity.type
_entity.pdbx_description
1 polymer ?
#
loop_
_entity_poly.entity_id
_entity_poly.type
_entity_poly.pdbx_seq_one_letter_code
_entity_poly.pdbx_strand_id
1 'polypeptide(L)'
;MAPNVRAEDLLVRNKGVIDPFNRLGCNIDPIIAVVEFCQIQGPRPLAAVSLKANETPLSVDIDNLSVWLMSSEAASGTVLVIYNQQMGIYALSYYTTIYDIRARAFQRPICVAILSSERPSASRLCRFSTGVRRLVSPLIKCNRRLFLRQLTDIIKISDAVESDTVQSYYTLDVEVLKQPTSSRKFVNISEQVLR
;
A
#
# COMPACT_ATOMS: atom_id res chain seq x y z
N MET A 1 41.69 -14.95 -1.24
CA MET A 1 41.05 -15.94 -0.34
C MET A 1 39.55 -15.79 -0.50
N ALA A 2 38.87 -16.79 -1.06
CA ALA A 2 37.41 -16.77 -1.13
C ALA A 2 36.85 -16.93 0.29
N PRO A 3 35.81 -16.17 0.69
CA PRO A 3 35.18 -16.35 1.98
C PRO A 3 34.52 -17.74 2.03
N ASN A 4 34.79 -18.49 3.10
CA ASN A 4 34.13 -19.77 3.37
C ASN A 4 32.65 -19.48 3.66
N VAL A 5 31.80 -19.62 2.65
CA VAL A 5 30.34 -19.53 2.80
C VAL A 5 29.88 -20.78 3.55
N ARG A 6 29.37 -20.60 4.77
CA ARG A 6 28.78 -21.70 5.54
C ARG A 6 27.33 -21.90 5.11
N ALA A 7 26.79 -23.11 5.31
CA ALA A 7 25.40 -23.41 4.94
C ALA A 7 24.39 -22.48 5.64
N GLU A 8 24.70 -22.07 6.87
CA GLU A 8 23.95 -21.06 7.63
C GLU A 8 23.90 -19.68 6.96
N ASP A 9 24.93 -19.29 6.21
CA ASP A 9 24.97 -18.01 5.49
C ASP A 9 24.04 -18.02 4.26
N LEU A 10 23.75 -19.20 3.70
CA LEU A 10 22.79 -19.36 2.60
C LEU A 10 21.34 -19.21 3.07
N LEU A 11 21.08 -19.33 4.38
CA LEU A 11 19.77 -19.15 4.98
C LEU A 11 19.52 -17.68 5.34
N VAL A 12 20.49 -16.78 5.25
CA VAL A 12 20.31 -15.37 5.59
C VAL A 12 20.17 -14.54 4.31
N ARG A 13 18.98 -14.01 4.03
CA ARG A 13 18.79 -13.03 2.95
C ARG A 13 18.29 -11.71 3.50
N ASN A 14 19.07 -10.66 3.23
CA ASN A 14 18.84 -9.25 3.52
C ASN A 14 18.65 -8.85 4.99
N LYS A 15 17.82 -9.51 5.83
CA LYS A 15 17.59 -9.15 7.25
C LYS A 15 17.12 -10.27 8.20
N GLY A 16 16.99 -11.52 7.76
CA GLY A 16 16.48 -12.60 8.62
C GLY A 16 16.91 -14.00 8.18
N VAL A 17 16.84 -14.94 9.12
CA VAL A 17 17.02 -16.37 8.87
C VAL A 17 15.78 -16.87 8.14
N ILE A 18 15.95 -17.22 6.87
CA ILE A 18 14.97 -17.92 6.04
C ILE A 18 14.97 -19.37 6.51
N ASP A 19 13.99 -19.71 7.33
CA ASP A 19 13.67 -21.11 7.56
C ASP A 19 12.97 -21.66 6.29
N PRO A 20 13.60 -22.59 5.55
CA PRO A 20 13.00 -23.18 4.35
C PRO A 20 11.72 -23.96 4.66
N PHE A 21 11.51 -24.36 5.92
CA PHE A 21 10.31 -25.04 6.40
C PHE A 21 9.20 -24.08 6.85
N ASN A 22 9.47 -22.77 6.93
CA ASN A 22 8.44 -21.77 7.24
C ASN A 22 7.35 -21.64 6.15
N ARG A 23 7.51 -22.36 5.03
CA ARG A 23 6.51 -22.49 3.97
C ARG A 23 5.61 -23.70 4.15
N LEU A 24 5.90 -24.57 5.12
CA LEU A 24 5.25 -25.86 5.34
C LEU A 24 4.49 -25.81 6.66
N GLY A 25 3.16 -25.66 6.57
CA GLY A 25 2.24 -25.85 7.70
C GLY A 25 2.61 -25.09 8.97
N CYS A 26 2.33 -23.79 9.00
CA CYS A 26 2.59 -22.97 10.18
C CYS A 26 1.37 -22.99 11.10
N ASN A 27 1.55 -23.45 12.34
CA ASN A 27 0.52 -23.22 13.36
C ASN A 27 0.65 -21.78 13.86
N ILE A 28 -0.07 -20.88 13.21
CA ILE A 28 -0.03 -19.46 13.52
C ILE A 28 -1.13 -19.10 14.51
N ASP A 29 -0.77 -18.23 15.44
CA ASP A 29 -1.79 -17.51 16.18
C ASP A 29 -2.49 -16.49 15.29
N PRO A 30 -3.76 -16.14 15.60
CA PRO A 30 -4.49 -15.22 14.76
C PRO A 30 -3.78 -13.86 14.70
N ILE A 31 -3.51 -13.38 13.49
CA ILE A 31 -2.83 -12.10 13.22
C ILE A 31 -3.72 -11.24 12.32
N ILE A 32 -3.81 -9.94 12.61
CA ILE A 32 -4.34 -8.94 11.67
C ILE A 32 -3.17 -8.40 10.86
N ALA A 33 -3.24 -8.53 9.54
CA ALA A 33 -2.30 -7.93 8.60
C ALA A 33 -3.00 -6.86 7.77
N VAL A 34 -2.35 -5.72 7.61
CA VAL A 34 -2.73 -4.66 6.66
C VAL A 34 -1.65 -4.59 5.61
N VAL A 35 -2.05 -4.77 4.35
CA VAL A 35 -1.15 -4.83 3.21
C VAL A 35 -1.58 -3.77 2.20
N GLU A 36 -0.62 -3.09 1.60
CA GLU A 36 -0.82 -2.15 0.50
C GLU A 36 -0.13 -2.67 -0.75
N PHE A 37 -0.71 -2.43 -1.93
CA PHE A 37 -0.01 -2.61 -3.19
C PHE A 37 0.66 -1.30 -3.60
N CYS A 38 1.99 -1.24 -3.47
CA CYS A 38 2.81 -0.16 -3.99
C CYS A 38 3.24 -0.47 -5.42
N GLN A 39 3.09 0.48 -6.34
CA GLN A 39 3.42 0.24 -7.75
C GLN A 39 4.93 0.07 -8.00
N ILE A 40 5.77 0.64 -7.14
CA ILE A 40 7.23 0.59 -7.26
C ILE A 40 7.79 -0.67 -6.59
N GLN A 41 7.29 -0.98 -5.39
CA GLN A 41 7.82 -2.06 -4.54
C GLN A 41 7.01 -3.36 -4.63
N GLY A 42 5.81 -3.31 -5.21
CA GLY A 42 4.85 -4.40 -5.19
C GLY A 42 4.02 -4.42 -3.89
N PRO A 43 3.41 -5.59 -3.57
CA PRO A 43 2.73 -5.83 -2.32
C PRO A 43 3.67 -5.60 -1.13
N ARG A 44 3.24 -4.77 -0.18
CA ARG A 44 4.01 -4.42 1.00
C ARG A 44 3.13 -4.47 2.24
N PRO A 45 3.57 -5.15 3.32
CA PRO A 45 2.87 -5.07 4.59
C PRO A 45 3.07 -3.69 5.22
N LEU A 46 1.95 -3.08 5.63
CA LEU A 46 1.93 -1.83 6.38
C LEU A 46 1.99 -2.07 7.88
N ALA A 47 1.22 -3.04 8.35
CA ALA A 47 1.17 -3.40 9.77
C ALA A 47 0.77 -4.86 9.93
N ALA A 48 1.36 -5.52 10.93
CA ALA A 48 0.96 -6.84 11.39
C ALA A 48 0.82 -6.80 12.92
N VAL A 49 -0.32 -7.24 13.43
CA VAL A 49 -0.64 -7.21 14.86
C VAL A 49 -1.17 -8.56 15.28
N SER A 50 -0.54 -9.17 16.29
CA SER A 50 -1.04 -10.41 16.90
C SER A 50 -2.31 -10.13 17.72
N LEU A 51 -3.30 -11.01 17.66
CA LEU A 51 -4.51 -10.92 18.49
C LEU A 51 -4.28 -11.47 19.91
N LYS A 52 -3.21 -12.23 20.14
CA LYS A 52 -2.79 -12.63 21.49
C LYS A 52 -1.84 -11.58 22.06
N ALA A 53 -2.04 -11.25 23.34
CA ALA A 53 -1.23 -10.27 24.04
C ALA A 53 0.22 -10.79 24.23
N ASN A 54 1.20 -9.91 24.02
CA ASN A 54 2.63 -10.06 24.33
C ASN A 54 3.49 -11.01 23.47
N GLU A 55 2.99 -11.50 22.33
CA GLU A 55 3.82 -12.28 21.42
C GLU A 55 4.09 -11.52 20.11
N THR A 56 5.37 -11.32 19.81
CA THR A 56 5.78 -10.90 18.47
C THR A 56 5.47 -12.05 17.50
N PRO A 57 4.93 -11.77 16.30
CA PRO A 57 4.65 -12.78 15.29
C PRO A 57 5.98 -13.28 14.68
N LEU A 58 6.77 -14.01 15.48
CA LEU A 58 8.13 -14.42 15.17
C LEU A 58 8.21 -15.52 14.12
N SER A 59 7.11 -16.23 13.89
CA SER A 59 7.12 -17.40 13.00
C SER A 59 6.83 -17.05 11.54
N VAL A 60 6.11 -15.97 11.21
CA VAL A 60 5.47 -15.89 9.89
C VAL A 60 6.15 -14.88 8.97
N ASP A 61 6.52 -15.31 7.76
CA ASP A 61 6.98 -14.43 6.69
C ASP A 61 5.80 -13.60 6.13
N ILE A 62 5.59 -12.43 6.73
CA ILE A 62 4.52 -11.49 6.37
C ILE A 62 4.74 -10.91 4.96
N ASP A 63 5.98 -10.78 4.50
CA ASP A 63 6.28 -10.24 3.17
C ASP A 63 5.76 -11.22 2.10
N ASN A 64 6.05 -12.51 2.24
CA ASN A 64 5.54 -13.52 1.32
C ASN A 64 4.01 -13.65 1.38
N LEU A 65 3.42 -13.58 2.57
CA LEU A 65 1.96 -13.55 2.72
C LEU A 65 1.32 -12.31 2.09
N SER A 66 1.99 -11.17 2.13
CA SER A 66 1.50 -9.94 1.53
C SER A 66 1.37 -10.07 0.00
N VAL A 67 2.33 -10.75 -0.63
CA VAL A 67 2.31 -11.08 -2.06
C VAL A 67 1.14 -12.01 -2.36
N TRP A 68 0.98 -13.07 -1.58
CA TRP A 68 -0.13 -14.02 -1.75
C TRP A 68 -1.50 -13.34 -1.61
N LEU A 69 -1.71 -12.53 -0.56
CA LEU A 69 -2.96 -11.81 -0.33
C LEU A 69 -3.28 -10.87 -1.50
N MET A 70 -2.29 -10.13 -2.00
CA MET A 70 -2.50 -9.19 -3.11
C MET A 70 -2.53 -9.83 -4.50
N SER A 71 -2.23 -11.13 -4.61
CA SER A 71 -2.35 -11.88 -5.87
C SER A 71 -3.79 -12.33 -6.16
N SER A 72 -4.70 -12.17 -5.20
CA SER A 72 -6.09 -12.58 -5.36
C SER A 72 -6.87 -11.53 -6.14
N GLU A 73 -7.53 -11.91 -7.22
CA GLU A 73 -8.42 -11.04 -7.97
C GLU A 73 -9.68 -10.75 -7.16
N ALA A 74 -9.68 -9.61 -6.49
CA ALA A 74 -10.77 -9.19 -5.62
C ALA A 74 -11.24 -7.78 -5.97
N ALA A 75 -12.56 -7.61 -6.13
CA ALA A 75 -13.15 -6.29 -6.32
C ALA A 75 -13.13 -5.49 -5.01
N SER A 76 -13.04 -4.17 -5.12
CA SER A 76 -13.09 -3.27 -3.96
C SER A 76 -14.42 -3.45 -3.19
N GLY A 77 -14.34 -3.60 -1.86
CA GLY A 77 -15.48 -3.80 -0.97
C GLY A 77 -15.89 -5.26 -0.78
N THR A 78 -15.16 -6.21 -1.36
CA THR A 78 -15.41 -7.65 -1.19
C THR A 78 -14.71 -8.20 0.05
N VAL A 79 -15.35 -9.18 0.67
CA VAL A 79 -14.77 -10.00 1.75
C VAL A 79 -14.56 -11.40 1.18
N LEU A 80 -13.34 -11.93 1.28
CA LEU A 80 -12.99 -13.25 0.78
C LEU A 80 -12.39 -14.11 1.89
N VAL A 81 -12.66 -15.41 1.83
CA VAL A 81 -11.96 -16.41 2.63
C VAL A 81 -11.07 -17.19 1.69
N ILE A 82 -9.77 -17.11 1.90
CA ILE A 82 -8.76 -17.70 1.02
C ILE A 82 -7.93 -18.65 1.87
N TYR A 83 -7.57 -19.81 1.32
CA TYR A 83 -6.76 -20.81 2.00
C TYR A 83 -5.45 -21.01 1.26
N ASN A 84 -4.33 -20.82 1.96
CA ASN A 84 -3.01 -21.14 1.46
C ASN A 84 -2.68 -22.59 1.82
N GLN A 85 -2.71 -23.49 0.82
CA GLN A 85 -2.45 -24.91 1.03
C GLN A 85 -1.00 -25.21 1.46
N GLN A 86 -0.03 -24.42 0.98
CA GLN A 86 1.38 -24.64 1.32
C GLN A 86 1.65 -24.29 2.78
N MET A 87 1.21 -23.10 3.19
CA MET A 87 1.45 -22.60 4.55
C MET A 87 0.42 -23.11 5.58
N GLY A 88 -0.70 -23.68 5.14
CA GLY A 88 -1.78 -24.13 6.03
C GLY A 88 -2.55 -22.98 6.69
N ILE A 89 -2.60 -21.81 6.05
CA ILE A 89 -3.16 -20.57 6.63
C ILE A 89 -4.46 -20.18 5.91
N TYR A 90 -5.49 -19.90 6.70
CA TYR A 90 -6.71 -19.25 6.26
C TYR A 90 -6.59 -17.73 6.40
N ALA A 91 -7.04 -17.00 5.38
CA ALA A 91 -7.13 -15.55 5.38
C ALA A 91 -8.58 -15.12 5.21
N LEU A 92 -9.14 -14.42 6.19
CA LEU A 92 -10.33 -13.58 5.98
C LEU A 92 -9.86 -12.21 5.54
N SER A 93 -10.00 -11.92 4.27
CA SER A 93 -9.47 -10.71 3.63
C SER A 93 -10.61 -9.78 3.24
N TYR A 94 -10.38 -8.48 3.38
CA TYR A 94 -11.22 -7.42 2.88
C TYR A 94 -10.40 -6.50 2.01
N TYR A 95 -10.80 -6.39 0.74
CA TYR A 95 -10.09 -5.59 -0.24
C TYR A 95 -10.77 -4.25 -0.41
N THR A 96 -9.99 -3.19 -0.46
CA THR A 96 -10.46 -1.82 -0.69
C THR A 96 -9.43 -1.04 -1.50
N THR A 97 -9.80 0.15 -1.94
CA THR A 97 -8.93 1.04 -2.71
C THR A 97 -8.95 2.42 -2.07
N ILE A 98 -7.76 2.95 -1.83
CA ILE A 98 -7.53 4.32 -1.39
C ILE A 98 -7.15 5.15 -2.61
N TYR A 99 -7.65 6.38 -2.68
CA TYR A 99 -7.25 7.32 -3.72
C TYR A 99 -6.03 8.12 -3.28
N ASP A 100 -5.03 8.18 -4.16
CA ASP A 100 -3.80 8.95 -3.97
C ASP A 100 -3.42 9.60 -5.30
N ILE A 101 -3.22 10.91 -5.29
CA ILE A 101 -2.86 11.69 -6.48
C ILE A 101 -1.51 11.28 -7.08
N ARG A 102 -0.63 10.69 -6.26
CA ARG A 102 0.70 10.23 -6.67
C ARG A 102 0.71 8.82 -7.23
N ALA A 103 -0.37 8.06 -7.08
CA ALA A 103 -0.45 6.69 -7.58
C ALA A 103 -0.90 6.68 -9.05
N ARG A 104 -0.40 5.71 -9.85
CA ARG A 104 -0.93 5.45 -11.20
C ARG A 104 -2.43 5.17 -11.12
N ALA A 105 -3.17 5.77 -12.05
CA ALA A 105 -4.63 5.75 -12.10
C ALA A 105 -5.30 6.25 -10.80
N PHE A 106 -4.55 7.00 -9.97
CA PHE A 106 -4.98 7.56 -8.69
C PHE A 106 -5.47 6.54 -7.66
N GLN A 107 -5.10 5.27 -7.79
CA GLN A 107 -5.62 4.19 -6.96
C GLN A 107 -4.49 3.39 -6.28
N ARG A 108 -4.68 3.12 -4.99
CA ARG A 108 -3.85 2.24 -4.16
C ARG A 108 -4.71 1.13 -3.55
N PRO A 109 -4.60 -0.11 -4.04
CA PRO A 109 -5.24 -1.27 -3.43
C PRO A 109 -4.69 -1.53 -2.02
N ILE A 110 -5.60 -1.78 -1.08
CA ILE A 110 -5.29 -2.13 0.31
C ILE A 110 -6.10 -3.37 0.69
N CYS A 111 -5.46 -4.28 1.40
CA CYS A 111 -6.07 -5.48 1.96
C CYS A 111 -5.94 -5.44 3.49
N VAL A 112 -7.06 -5.66 4.17
CA VAL A 112 -7.07 -5.94 5.60
C VAL A 112 -7.42 -7.41 5.75
N ALA A 113 -6.53 -8.20 6.34
CA ALA A 113 -6.69 -9.63 6.48
C ALA A 113 -6.55 -10.08 7.93
N ILE A 114 -7.39 -11.02 8.35
CA ILE A 114 -7.15 -11.84 9.54
C ILE A 114 -6.62 -13.18 9.06
N LEU A 115 -5.44 -13.54 9.54
CA LEU A 115 -4.73 -14.77 9.24
C LEU A 115 -4.86 -15.73 10.42
N SER A 116 -5.22 -16.99 10.17
CA SER A 116 -5.28 -18.03 11.21
C SER A 116 -4.98 -19.42 10.63
N SER A 117 -4.42 -20.33 11.43
CA SER A 117 -4.26 -21.75 11.05
C SER A 117 -5.59 -22.49 11.02
N GLU A 118 -6.56 -22.05 11.83
CA GLU A 118 -7.90 -22.65 11.89
C GLU A 118 -8.84 -22.12 10.80
N ARG A 119 -9.71 -23.01 10.30
CA ARG A 119 -10.77 -22.64 9.37
C ARG A 119 -11.75 -21.67 10.04
N PRO A 120 -12.04 -20.51 9.43
CA PRO A 120 -12.95 -19.55 10.04
C PRO A 120 -14.39 -20.07 10.07
N SER A 121 -15.06 -19.85 11.21
CA SER A 121 -16.49 -20.10 11.36
C SER A 121 -17.32 -18.99 10.69
N ALA A 122 -18.57 -19.31 10.35
CA ALA A 122 -19.52 -18.34 9.78
C ALA A 122 -19.74 -17.12 10.70
N SER A 123 -19.74 -17.33 12.03
CA SER A 123 -19.88 -16.26 13.01
C SER A 123 -18.68 -15.31 13.03
N ARG A 124 -17.46 -15.83 12.89
CA ARG A 124 -16.23 -15.02 12.76
C ARG A 124 -16.24 -14.22 11.47
N LEU A 125 -16.67 -14.82 10.36
CA LEU A 125 -16.81 -14.12 9.07
C LEU A 125 -17.80 -12.97 9.15
N CYS A 126 -18.96 -13.19 9.76
CA CYS A 126 -19.96 -12.15 9.95
C CYS A 126 -19.42 -10.99 10.79
N ARG A 127 -18.79 -11.29 11.94
CA ARG A 127 -18.15 -10.29 12.81
C ARG A 127 -17.05 -9.50 12.08
N PHE A 128 -16.19 -10.20 11.33
CA PHE A 128 -15.14 -9.57 10.54
C PHE A 128 -15.72 -8.63 9.49
N SER A 129 -16.69 -9.10 8.69
CA SER A 129 -17.33 -8.29 7.65
C SER A 129 -17.97 -7.02 8.21
N THR A 130 -18.71 -7.12 9.33
CA THR A 130 -19.31 -5.94 9.95
C THR A 130 -18.25 -5.02 10.56
N GLY A 131 -17.24 -5.58 11.24
CA GLY A 131 -16.16 -4.82 11.88
C GLY A 131 -15.31 -4.05 10.87
N VAL A 132 -14.83 -4.72 9.82
CA VAL A 132 -13.96 -4.11 8.81
C VAL A 132 -14.70 -3.05 8.01
N ARG A 133 -15.98 -3.27 7.65
CA ARG A 133 -16.79 -2.25 6.97
C ARG A 133 -17.02 -1.02 7.85
N ARG A 134 -17.26 -1.20 9.15
CA ARG A 134 -17.38 -0.08 10.10
C ARG A 134 -16.08 0.70 10.24
N LEU A 135 -14.93 0.01 10.24
CA LEU A 135 -13.61 0.63 10.36
C LEU A 135 -13.19 1.37 9.09
N VAL A 136 -13.37 0.75 7.93
CA VAL A 136 -12.88 1.27 6.65
C VAL A 136 -13.82 2.33 6.05
N SER A 137 -15.14 2.25 6.28
CA SER A 137 -16.12 3.22 5.76
C SER A 137 -15.77 4.70 6.05
N PRO A 138 -15.49 5.13 7.30
CA PRO A 138 -15.10 6.51 7.57
C PRO A 138 -13.77 6.87 6.90
N LEU A 139 -12.81 5.95 6.87
CA LEU A 139 -11.51 6.15 6.25
C LEU A 139 -11.65 6.45 4.76
N ILE A 140 -12.42 5.64 4.03
CA ILE A 140 -12.65 5.85 2.59
C ILE A 140 -13.44 7.13 2.32
N LYS A 141 -14.41 7.48 3.17
CA LYS A 141 -15.15 8.75 3.04
C LYS A 141 -14.22 9.95 3.22
N CYS A 142 -13.36 9.94 4.23
CA CYS A 142 -12.40 11.02 4.45
C CYS A 142 -11.34 11.07 3.34
N ASN A 143 -10.83 9.92 2.90
CA ASN A 143 -9.89 9.85 1.79
C ASN A 143 -10.46 10.43 0.49
N ARG A 144 -11.71 10.08 0.13
CA ARG A 144 -12.38 10.66 -1.05
C ARG A 144 -12.48 12.17 -0.97
N ARG A 145 -12.85 12.72 0.19
CA ARG A 145 -12.94 14.17 0.40
C ARG A 145 -11.58 14.84 0.26
N LEU A 146 -10.54 14.25 0.85
CA LEU A 146 -9.18 14.75 0.74
C LEU A 146 -8.70 14.73 -0.72
N PHE A 147 -8.92 13.62 -1.42
CA PHE A 147 -8.54 13.46 -2.82
C PHE A 147 -9.23 14.48 -3.73
N LEU A 148 -10.55 14.70 -3.57
CA LEU A 148 -11.28 15.72 -4.32
C LEU A 148 -10.78 17.14 -4.05
N ARG A 149 -10.43 17.44 -2.80
CA ARG A 149 -9.81 18.74 -2.45
C ARG A 149 -8.48 18.92 -3.16
N GLN A 150 -7.58 17.93 -3.06
CA GLN A 150 -6.28 17.97 -3.73
C GLN A 150 -6.42 18.12 -5.26
N LEU A 151 -7.36 17.37 -5.86
CA LEU A 151 -7.61 17.45 -7.29
C LEU A 151 -8.15 18.83 -7.71
N THR A 152 -9.02 19.43 -6.89
CA THR A 152 -9.51 20.79 -7.11
C THR A 152 -8.38 21.83 -7.03
N ASP A 153 -7.48 21.69 -6.05
CA ASP A 153 -6.34 22.59 -5.88
C ASP A 153 -5.38 22.48 -7.06
N ILE A 154 -5.12 21.27 -7.57
CA ILE A 154 -4.30 21.06 -8.78
C ILE A 154 -4.94 21.68 -10.02
N ILE A 155 -6.26 21.55 -10.20
CA ILE A 155 -6.97 22.18 -11.32
C ILE A 155 -6.81 23.71 -11.26
N LYS A 156 -7.04 24.32 -10.09
CA LYS A 156 -6.88 25.77 -9.92
C LYS A 156 -5.46 26.26 -10.23
N ILE A 157 -4.45 25.48 -9.82
CA ILE A 157 -3.05 25.78 -10.15
C ILE A 157 -2.82 25.68 -11.66
N SER A 158 -3.38 24.66 -12.31
CA SER A 158 -3.31 24.49 -13.77
C SER A 158 -3.94 25.68 -14.50
N ASP A 159 -5.14 26.10 -14.10
CA ASP A 159 -5.84 27.25 -14.70
C ASP A 159 -5.04 28.55 -14.53
N ALA A 160 -4.43 28.75 -13.36
CA ALA A 160 -3.58 29.91 -13.09
C ALA A 160 -2.31 29.90 -13.96
N VAL A 161 -1.65 28.74 -14.11
CA VAL A 161 -0.48 28.59 -14.99
C VAL A 161 -0.86 28.82 -16.46
N GLU A 162 -2.01 28.35 -16.91
CA GLU A 162 -2.51 28.62 -18.26
C GLU A 162 -2.73 30.12 -18.48
N SER A 163 -3.43 30.79 -17.56
CA SER A 163 -3.62 32.24 -17.62
C SER A 163 -2.29 33.01 -17.63
N ASP A 164 -1.35 32.67 -16.76
CA ASP A 164 -0.03 33.31 -16.67
C ASP A 164 0.82 33.08 -17.92
N THR A 165 0.78 31.87 -18.51
CA THR A 165 1.52 31.56 -19.74
C THR A 165 0.93 32.27 -20.95
N VAL A 166 -0.39 32.34 -21.06
CA VAL A 166 -1.09 33.14 -22.08
C VAL A 166 -0.72 34.62 -21.94
N GLN A 167 -0.82 35.16 -20.72
CA GLN A 167 -0.45 36.56 -20.47
C GLN A 167 1.03 36.82 -20.82
N SER A 168 1.93 35.92 -20.42
CA SER A 168 3.37 36.03 -20.73
C SER A 168 3.67 35.94 -22.23
N TYR A 169 2.92 35.13 -22.98
CA TYR A 169 3.06 34.99 -24.43
C TYR A 169 2.62 36.26 -25.17
N TYR A 170 1.56 36.92 -24.70
CA TYR A 170 1.02 38.13 -25.31
C TYR A 170 1.69 39.43 -24.81
N THR A 171 2.36 39.41 -23.65
CA THR A 171 3.29 40.47 -23.27
C THR A 171 4.57 40.30 -24.09
N LEU A 172 4.65 41.03 -25.21
CA LEU A 172 5.85 41.19 -26.03
C LEU A 172 6.94 41.96 -25.27
N ASP A 173 7.52 41.34 -24.26
CA ASP A 173 8.59 41.93 -23.47
C ASP A 173 9.95 41.47 -24.02
N VAL A 174 10.59 42.36 -24.78
CA VAL A 174 11.84 42.12 -25.53
C VAL A 174 13.00 41.75 -24.59
N GLU A 175 12.91 42.07 -23.30
CA GLU A 175 13.92 41.72 -22.30
C GLU A 175 13.81 40.29 -21.76
N VAL A 176 12.59 39.70 -21.74
CA VAL A 176 12.37 38.32 -21.27
C VAL A 176 12.89 37.28 -22.27
N LEU A 177 12.87 37.60 -23.56
CA LEU A 177 13.44 36.79 -24.65
C LEU A 177 14.97 36.65 -24.59
N LYS A 178 15.65 37.52 -23.82
CA LYS A 178 17.11 37.50 -23.66
C LYS A 178 17.59 36.67 -22.46
N GLN A 179 16.70 36.22 -21.59
CA GLN A 179 17.08 35.39 -20.42
C GLN A 179 17.05 33.89 -20.77
N PRO A 180 18.08 33.11 -20.38
CA PRO A 180 18.10 31.68 -20.63
C PRO A 180 16.95 31.00 -19.89
N THR A 181 16.22 30.15 -20.63
CA THR A 181 14.99 29.42 -20.26
C THR A 181 15.20 28.33 -19.20
N SER A 182 15.99 28.62 -18.17
CA SER A 182 16.06 27.80 -16.96
C SER A 182 14.92 28.22 -16.03
N SER A 183 13.85 27.46 -16.08
CA SER A 183 12.54 27.76 -15.52
C SER A 183 12.52 27.59 -13.98
N ARG A 184 13.19 28.51 -13.26
CA ARG A 184 13.22 28.58 -11.77
C ARG A 184 11.83 28.52 -11.13
N LYS A 185 10.78 28.94 -11.84
CA LYS A 185 9.38 28.88 -11.38
C LYS A 185 8.85 27.44 -11.23
N PHE A 186 9.21 26.51 -12.12
CA PHE A 186 8.73 25.11 -12.01
C PHE A 186 9.35 24.37 -10.82
N VAL A 187 10.59 24.73 -10.45
CA VAL A 187 11.25 24.20 -9.24
C VAL A 187 10.53 24.67 -7.97
N ASN A 188 10.13 25.93 -7.90
CA ASN A 188 9.42 26.45 -6.72
C ASN A 188 7.97 25.94 -6.61
N ILE A 189 7.27 25.77 -7.74
CA ILE A 189 5.91 25.21 -7.75
C ILE A 189 5.91 23.73 -7.37
N SER A 190 6.90 22.96 -7.85
CA SER A 190 7.03 21.56 -7.48
C SER A 190 7.32 21.36 -5.99
N GLU A 191 8.09 22.25 -5.35
CA GLU A 191 8.29 22.21 -3.89
C GLU A 191 7.03 22.57 -3.08
N GLN A 192 6.17 23.47 -3.57
CA GLN A 192 4.93 23.86 -2.88
C GLN A 192 3.83 22.79 -2.99
N VAL A 193 3.81 22.01 -4.06
CA VAL A 193 2.87 20.88 -4.24
C VAL A 193 3.27 19.66 -3.41
N LEU A 194 4.52 19.60 -2.93
CA LEU A 194 5.09 18.49 -2.16
C LEU A 194 5.00 18.64 -0.63
N ARG A 195 4.49 19.77 -0.11
CA ARG A 195 4.19 19.99 1.33
C ARG A 195 2.71 19.80 1.61
#